data_AF-A0A967ZCU1-F1
#
_entry.id   AF-A0A967ZCU1-F1
#
_cell.length_a   1.000
_cell.length_b   1.000
_cell.length_c   1.000
_cell.angle_alpha   90.00
_cell.angle_beta   90.00
_cell.angle_gamma   90.00
#
_symmetry.space_group_name_H-M   'P 1'
#
loop_
_entity.id
_entity.type
_entity.pdbx_description
1 polymer ?
#
loop_
_entity_poly.entity_id
_entity_poly.type
_entity_poly.pdbx_seq_one_letter_code
_entity_poly.pdbx_strand_id
1 'polypeptide(L)' 'MNTRLQALSDWVAEVADLTQPDKIHWCDGSPEEYERFVGEMLESGDLLELNQANY' A
#
# COMPACT_ATOMS: atom_id res chain seq x y z
N MET A 1 -4.17 10.50 -1.86
CA MET A 1 -4.15 11.27 -0.59
C MET A 1 -2.83 12.04 -0.48
N ASN A 2 -2.74 13.12 0.27
CA ASN A 2 -1.47 13.73 0.67
C ASN A 2 -1.56 14.29 2.10
N THR A 3 -0.41 14.60 2.70
CA THR A 3 -0.37 15.22 4.03
C THR A 3 -0.37 16.75 3.93
N ARG A 4 -0.94 17.41 4.94
CA ARG A 4 -0.82 18.87 5.13
C ARG A 4 0.34 19.25 6.06
N LEU A 5 0.93 18.28 6.75
CA LEU A 5 2.05 18.50 7.65
C LEU A 5 3.33 18.59 6.80
N GLN A 6 3.91 19.79 6.71
CA GLN A 6 5.09 20.02 5.88
C GLN A 6 6.25 19.09 6.24
N ALA A 7 6.53 18.93 7.54
CA ALA A 7 7.60 18.05 8.00
C ALA A 7 7.45 16.59 7.53
N LEU A 8 6.20 16.10 7.40
CA LEU A 8 5.96 14.76 6.89
C LEU A 8 6.16 14.69 5.36
N SER A 9 5.71 15.73 4.64
CA SER A 9 5.92 15.81 3.20
C SER A 9 7.41 15.87 2.83
N ASP A 10 8.18 16.66 3.58
CA ASP A 10 9.62 16.82 3.36
C ASP A 10 10.36 15.50 3.61
N TRP A 11 10.02 14.81 4.69
CA TRP A 11 10.60 13.50 5.01
C TRP A 11 10.28 12.44 3.94
N VAL A 12 9.03 12.37 3.46
CA VAL A 12 8.66 11.44 2.37
C VAL A 12 9.45 11.76 1.10
N ALA A 13 9.65 13.04 0.78
CA ALA A 13 10.45 13.45 -0.37
C ALA A 13 11.93 13.04 -0.24
N GLU A 14 12.53 13.22 0.93
CA GLU A 14 13.91 12.80 1.22
C GLU A 14 14.09 11.28 1.03
N VAL A 15 13.17 10.47 1.57
CA VAL A 15 13.23 9.01 1.44
C VAL A 15 12.99 8.56 0.01
N ALA A 16 12.10 9.23 -0.72
CA ALA A 16 11.84 8.94 -2.13
C ALA A 16 13.06 9.25 -3.01
N ASP A 17 13.79 10.34 -2.74
CA ASP A 17 15.03 10.67 -3.45
C ASP A 17 16.14 9.63 -3.17
N LEU A 18 16.15 9.04 -1.97
CA LEU A 18 17.11 7.98 -1.65
C LEU A 18 16.76 6.62 -2.28
N THR A 19 15.50 6.22 -2.18
CA THR A 19 15.05 4.86 -2.54
C THR A 19 14.58 4.73 -3.99
N GLN A 20 14.32 5.86 -4.65
CA GLN A 20 13.86 5.95 -6.04
C GLN A 20 12.72 4.96 -6.34
N PRO A 21 11.60 5.01 -5.58
CA PRO A 21 10.50 4.08 -5.78
C PRO A 21 9.75 4.39 -7.08
N ASP A 22 9.19 3.38 -7.72
CA ASP A 22 8.37 3.57 -8.93
C ASP A 22 7.13 4.42 -8.65
N LYS A 23 6.50 4.23 -7.49
CA LYS A 23 5.28 4.93 -7.06
C LYS A 23 5.24 5.08 -5.55
N ILE A 24 4.65 6.19 -5.08
CA ILE A 24 4.30 6.41 -3.67
C ILE A 24 2.79 6.31 -3.54
N HIS A 25 2.32 5.40 -2.69
CA HIS A 25 0.90 5.25 -2.35
C HIS A 25 0.65 5.72 -0.92
N TRP A 26 -0.35 6.58 -0.73
CA TRP A 26 -0.76 7.03 0.58
C TRP A 26 -1.99 6.23 1.02
N CYS A 27 -1.80 5.32 1.97
CA CYS A 27 -2.87 4.45 2.45
C CYS A 27 -3.97 5.26 3.17
N ASP A 28 -5.22 5.02 2.78
CA ASP A 28 -6.39 5.61 3.45
C ASP A 28 -7.07 4.65 4.44
N GLY A 29 -6.72 3.36 4.39
CA GLY A 29 -7.24 2.32 5.27
C GLY A 29 -8.69 1.94 4.99
N SER A 30 -9.22 2.30 3.81
CA SER A 30 -10.56 1.93 3.40
C SER A 30 -10.71 0.42 3.13
N PRO A 31 -11.91 -0.16 3.28
CA PRO A 31 -12.17 -1.54 2.89
C PRO A 31 -11.83 -1.81 1.41
N GLU A 32 -12.11 -0.85 0.54
CA GLU A 32 -11.83 -0.95 -0.90
C GLU A 32 -10.32 -1.00 -1.18
N GLU A 33 -9.52 -0.24 -0.42
CA GLU A 33 -8.05 -0.30 -0.50
C GLU A 33 -7.53 -1.66 -0.05
N TYR A 34 -8.07 -2.19 1.05
CA TYR A 34 -7.70 -3.50 1.56
C TYR A 34 -8.00 -4.61 0.53
N GLU A 35 -9.22 -4.63 -0.01
CA GLU A 35 -9.64 -5.61 -1.02
C GLU A 35 -8.75 -5.55 -2.27
N ARG A 36 -8.40 -4.34 -2.73
CA ARG A 36 -7.49 -4.16 -3.87
C ARG A 36 -6.12 -4.80 -3.61
N PHE A 37 -5.50 -4.50 -2.47
CA PHE A 37 -4.17 -5.04 -2.16
C PHE A 37 -4.18 -6.56 -1.94
N VAL A 38 -5.22 -7.08 -1.28
CA VAL A 38 -5.38 -8.53 -1.15
C VAL A 38 -5.51 -9.18 -2.53
N GLY A 39 -6.32 -8.60 -3.43
CA GLY A 39 -6.44 -9.06 -4.80
C GLY A 39 -5.10 -9.06 -5.54
N GLU A 40 -4.36 -7.95 -5.51
CA GLU A 40 -3.04 -7.83 -6.14
C GLU A 40 -2.05 -8.87 -5.60
N MET A 41 -2.05 -9.12 -4.28
CA MET A 41 -1.16 -10.10 -3.64
C MET A 41 -1.55 -11.55 -3.92
N LEU A 42 -2.84 -11.84 -4.12
CA LEU A 42 -3.30 -13.15 -4.59
C LEU A 42 -2.90 -13.39 -6.04
N GLU A 43 -2.99 -12.36 -6.88
CA GLU A 43 -2.57 -12.41 -8.30
C GLU A 43 -1.06 -12.58 -8.45
N SER A 44 -0.26 -11.89 -7.61
CA SER A 44 1.21 -12.04 -7.62
C SER A 44 1.68 -13.37 -7.03
N GLY A 45 0.84 -14.03 -6.23
CA GLY A 45 1.17 -15.25 -5.50
C GLY A 45 1.90 -15.01 -4.17
N ASP A 46 1.98 -13.75 -3.71
CA ASP A 46 2.48 -13.41 -2.37
C ASP A 46 1.54 -13.94 -1.27
N LEU A 47 0.24 -14.06 -1.59
CA LEU A 47 -0.78 -14.66 -0.74
C LEU A 47 -1.38 -15.91 -1.38
N LEU A 48 -1.85 -16.81 -0.51
CA LEU A 48 -2.69 -17.95 -0.88
C LEU A 48 -4.07 -17.77 -0.27
N GLU A 49 -5.10 -17.85 -1.12
CA GLU A 49 -6.48 -17.77 -0.65
C GLU A 49 -6.81 -19.00 0.19
N LEU A 50 -7.30 -18.76 1.40
CA LEU A 50 -7.74 -19.84 2.28
C LEU A 50 -9.09 -20.39 1.83
N ASN A 51 -9.37 -21.63 2.21
CA ASN A 51 -10.67 -22.23 1.99
C ASN A 51 -11.74 -21.49 2.81
N GLN A 52 -12.69 -20.86 2.12
CA GLN A 52 -13.74 -20.04 2.73
C GLN A 52 -14.87 -20.87 3.38
N ALA A 53 -14.96 -22.17 3.08
CA ALA A 53 -16.02 -23.03 3.59
C ALA A 53 -15.62 -23.77 4.86
N ASN A 54 -14.35 -24.15 5.00
CA ASN A 54 -13.82 -24.85 6.18
C ASN A 54 -12.34 -24.50 6.39
N TYR A 55 -12.00 -24.11 7.62
CA TYR A 55 -10.65 -23.98 8.15
C TYR A 55 -10.47 -24.97 9.30
#